data_AF-E3H521-F1
#
_entry.id   AF-E3H521-F1
#
_cell.length_a   1.000
_cell.length_b   1.000
_cell.length_c   1.000
_cell.angle_alpha   90.00
_cell.angle_beta   90.00
_cell.angle_gamma   90.00
#
_symmetry.space_group_name_H-M   'P 1'
#
loop_
_entity.id
_entity.type
_entity.pdbx_description
1 polymer ?
#
loop_
_entity_poly.entity_id
_entity_poly.type
_entity_poly.pdbx_seq_one_letter_code
_entity_poly.pdbx_strand_id
1 'polypeptide(L)'
;MTENYPEALSTNASLVARTAIVVLGAGSGTRLKEKMPKAAVDVHGKTLLYWALERARASGIAERLVVTVPPDCAHRCPQLLTDAAEFDALVTEGGNTRTASVIAALDALAAENPSIERVLIHDCARAFTPPQVFRTVAQALTVGYRAVIPVVPVIDTIKTVDAHGTVTGTPSRALMRAVQTPQGFRIDTLRAAHEHSRTLEASVAEQITDDAMAVEAYGEQVHTVTGHADAFKITTPLDLRIARALYPTAPESVCS
;
A
#
# COMPACT_ATOMS: atom_id res chain seq x y z
N MET A 1 -1.40 -28.83 6.26
CA MET A 1 -2.52 -28.72 7.21
C MET A 1 -3.56 -27.84 6.54
N THR A 2 -4.70 -28.42 6.25
CA THR A 2 -5.84 -27.79 5.57
C THR A 2 -6.55 -26.86 6.53
N GLU A 3 -6.45 -25.55 6.32
CA GLU A 3 -7.26 -24.56 7.05
C GLU A 3 -8.62 -24.43 6.37
N ASN A 4 -9.64 -24.97 7.04
CA ASN A 4 -11.05 -24.73 6.75
C ASN A 4 -11.36 -23.26 7.05
N TYR A 5 -11.47 -22.44 6.02
CA TYR A 5 -12.19 -21.17 6.12
C TYR A 5 -13.69 -21.44 5.93
N PRO A 6 -14.55 -21.10 6.91
CA PRO A 6 -15.99 -21.26 6.76
C PRO A 6 -16.52 -20.41 5.61
N GLU A 7 -17.50 -20.96 4.91
CA GLU A 7 -18.05 -20.54 3.62
C GLU A 7 -18.40 -19.05 3.51
N ALA A 8 -18.12 -18.57 2.30
CA ALA A 8 -18.24 -17.21 1.81
C ALA A 8 -19.70 -16.73 1.69
N LEU A 9 -20.32 -16.29 2.80
CA LEU A 9 -21.58 -15.51 2.76
C LEU A 9 -21.69 -14.40 3.82
N SER A 10 -20.63 -14.13 4.61
CA SER A 10 -20.51 -12.84 5.32
C SER A 10 -20.24 -11.75 4.28
N THR A 11 -21.33 -11.18 3.79
CA THR A 11 -21.52 -10.33 2.62
C THR A 11 -20.39 -9.33 2.37
N ASN A 12 -19.95 -9.20 1.10
CA ASN A 12 -19.07 -8.12 0.63
C ASN A 12 -19.50 -6.74 1.14
N ALA A 13 -20.80 -6.53 1.41
CA ALA A 13 -21.34 -5.31 2.02
C ALA A 13 -20.67 -4.95 3.37
N SER A 14 -20.37 -5.91 4.24
CA SER A 14 -19.70 -5.64 5.53
C SER A 14 -18.23 -5.29 5.37
N LEU A 15 -17.58 -5.80 4.30
CA LEU A 15 -16.20 -5.46 3.94
C LEU A 15 -16.12 -4.06 3.30
N VAL A 16 -17.09 -3.72 2.44
CA VAL A 16 -17.18 -2.43 1.75
C VAL A 16 -17.47 -1.29 2.71
N ALA A 17 -18.49 -1.46 3.56
CA ALA A 17 -19.03 -0.35 4.34
C ALA A 17 -17.93 0.32 5.18
N ARG A 18 -17.75 1.63 5.06
CA ARG A 18 -16.83 2.41 5.90
C ARG A 18 -15.34 2.08 5.67
N THR A 19 -14.97 1.59 4.48
CA THR A 19 -13.57 1.26 4.11
C THR A 19 -13.09 2.09 2.93
N ALA A 20 -11.96 2.79 3.08
CA ALA A 20 -11.23 3.42 1.98
C ALA A 20 -9.93 2.70 1.65
N ILE A 21 -9.47 2.84 0.41
CA ILE A 21 -8.11 2.46 -0.01
C ILE A 21 -7.37 3.72 -0.45
N VAL A 22 -6.24 3.99 0.17
CA VAL A 22 -5.32 5.07 -0.22
C VAL A 22 -4.18 4.47 -1.02
N VAL A 23 -4.04 4.85 -2.28
CA VAL A 23 -2.92 4.45 -3.15
C VAL A 23 -1.88 5.57 -3.19
N LEU A 24 -0.68 5.28 -2.66
CA LEU A 24 0.41 6.24 -2.57
C LEU A 24 1.17 6.33 -3.89
N GLY A 25 1.01 7.45 -4.60
CA GLY A 25 1.64 7.74 -5.90
C GLY A 25 2.67 8.89 -5.88
N ALA A 26 2.82 9.63 -4.76
CA ALA A 26 3.70 10.79 -4.67
C ALA A 26 5.21 10.49 -4.60
N GLY A 27 5.61 9.22 -4.58
CA GLY A 27 7.01 8.80 -4.44
C GLY A 27 7.88 9.10 -5.67
N SER A 28 9.09 9.62 -5.44
CA SER A 28 9.99 10.16 -6.47
C SER A 28 10.69 9.13 -7.40
N GLY A 29 10.62 7.82 -7.12
CA GLY A 29 11.09 6.77 -8.05
C GLY A 29 12.60 6.67 -8.30
N THR A 30 13.43 7.36 -7.51
CA THR A 30 14.89 7.52 -7.72
C THR A 30 15.68 6.24 -8.00
N ARG A 31 15.25 5.08 -7.47
CA ARG A 31 15.92 3.78 -7.64
C ARG A 31 15.68 3.09 -9.00
N LEU A 32 14.65 3.50 -9.74
CA LEU A 32 14.37 2.95 -11.09
C LEU A 32 15.19 3.62 -12.20
N LYS A 33 15.98 4.67 -11.88
CA LYS A 33 16.72 5.50 -12.85
C LYS A 33 15.85 6.17 -13.92
N GLU A 34 14.53 6.15 -13.74
CA GLU A 34 13.59 6.85 -14.60
C GLU A 34 13.53 8.33 -14.23
N LYS A 35 13.37 9.22 -15.23
CA LYS A 35 13.21 10.67 -15.02
C LYS A 35 11.81 11.05 -14.49
N MET A 36 10.90 10.09 -14.45
CA MET A 36 9.49 10.26 -14.11
C MET A 36 9.18 9.74 -12.71
N PRO A 37 8.13 10.26 -12.04
CA PRO A 37 7.64 9.70 -10.78
C PRO A 37 7.35 8.21 -10.90
N LYS A 38 7.59 7.44 -9.83
CA LYS A 38 7.45 5.98 -9.84
C LYS A 38 6.07 5.52 -10.28
N ALA A 39 5.04 6.24 -9.84
CA ALA A 39 3.64 5.96 -10.16
C ALA A 39 3.37 6.01 -11.66
N ALA A 40 4.12 6.82 -12.42
CA ALA A 40 3.95 7.03 -13.85
C ALA A 40 4.75 6.05 -14.73
N VAL A 41 5.48 5.10 -14.12
CA VAL A 41 6.22 4.09 -14.87
C VAL A 41 5.24 3.22 -15.67
N ASP A 42 5.52 3.07 -16.96
CA ASP A 42 4.69 2.31 -17.89
C ASP A 42 4.93 0.80 -17.81
N VAL A 43 3.83 0.05 -17.71
CA VAL A 43 3.77 -1.38 -17.96
C VAL A 43 2.63 -1.65 -18.94
N HIS A 44 3.00 -1.92 -20.18
CA HIS A 44 2.09 -2.26 -21.28
C HIS A 44 1.01 -1.21 -21.56
N GLY A 45 1.42 0.06 -21.64
CA GLY A 45 0.53 1.18 -22.00
C GLY A 45 -0.27 1.76 -20.84
N LYS A 46 -0.07 1.27 -19.62
CA LYS A 46 -0.73 1.76 -18.40
C LYS A 46 0.31 2.01 -17.31
N THR A 47 0.06 3.03 -16.50
CA THR A 47 0.96 3.40 -15.40
C THR A 47 0.89 2.38 -14.25
N LEU A 48 1.90 2.36 -13.38
CA LEU A 48 1.82 1.57 -12.14
C LEU A 48 0.64 2.01 -11.26
N LEU A 49 0.28 3.30 -11.27
CA LEU A 49 -0.90 3.80 -10.56
C LEU A 49 -2.19 3.18 -11.12
N TYR A 50 -2.36 3.17 -12.45
CA TYR A 50 -3.51 2.55 -13.10
C TYR A 50 -3.71 1.11 -12.64
N TRP A 51 -2.64 0.30 -12.73
CA TRP A 51 -2.69 -1.10 -12.33
C TRP A 51 -3.02 -1.28 -10.83
N ALA A 52 -2.42 -0.45 -9.96
CA ALA A 52 -2.74 -0.47 -8.54
C ALA A 52 -4.21 -0.12 -8.26
N LEU A 53 -4.77 0.87 -8.97
CA LEU A 53 -6.16 1.28 -8.85
C LEU A 53 -7.13 0.22 -9.40
N GLU A 54 -6.80 -0.41 -10.52
CA GLU A 54 -7.59 -1.51 -11.09
C GLU A 54 -7.72 -2.64 -10.07
N ARG A 55 -6.61 -3.07 -9.47
CA ARG A 55 -6.59 -4.15 -8.47
C ARG A 55 -7.32 -3.76 -7.18
N ALA A 56 -7.14 -2.52 -6.73
CA ALA A 56 -7.86 -1.97 -5.58
C ALA A 56 -9.37 -1.92 -5.84
N ARG A 57 -9.80 -1.48 -7.03
CA ARG A 57 -11.22 -1.43 -7.43
C ARG A 57 -11.81 -2.83 -7.57
N ALA A 58 -11.10 -3.75 -8.23
CA ALA A 58 -11.50 -5.14 -8.43
C ALA A 58 -11.58 -5.95 -7.12
N SER A 59 -10.99 -5.46 -6.04
CA SER A 59 -11.18 -6.06 -4.70
C SER A 59 -12.63 -6.02 -4.24
N GLY A 60 -13.39 -5.01 -4.69
CA GLY A 60 -14.78 -4.81 -4.34
C GLY A 60 -14.99 -4.40 -2.87
N ILE A 61 -13.96 -3.90 -2.17
CA ILE A 61 -14.03 -3.50 -0.75
C ILE A 61 -13.87 -2.00 -0.50
N ALA A 62 -13.54 -1.21 -1.53
CA ALA A 62 -13.39 0.22 -1.39
C ALA A 62 -14.74 0.91 -1.55
N GLU A 63 -15.23 1.53 -0.48
CA GLU A 63 -16.27 2.56 -0.57
C GLU A 63 -15.71 3.84 -1.20
N ARG A 64 -14.43 4.15 -0.91
CA ARG A 64 -13.71 5.27 -1.51
C ARG A 64 -12.29 4.90 -1.90
N LEU A 65 -11.86 5.34 -3.08
CA LEU A 65 -10.46 5.34 -3.49
C LEU A 65 -9.88 6.74 -3.31
N VAL A 66 -8.69 6.82 -2.74
CA VAL A 66 -7.92 8.05 -2.61
C VAL A 66 -6.54 7.82 -3.22
N VAL A 67 -6.03 8.78 -3.97
CA VAL A 67 -4.69 8.72 -4.57
C VAL A 67 -3.89 9.94 -4.15
N THR A 68 -2.67 9.70 -3.65
CA THR A 68 -1.71 10.79 -3.50
C THR A 68 -0.84 10.91 -4.73
N VAL A 69 -0.75 12.10 -5.31
CA VAL A 69 0.09 12.39 -6.48
C VAL A 69 1.24 13.33 -6.12
N PRO A 70 2.35 13.36 -6.90
CA PRO A 70 3.41 14.33 -6.68
C PRO A 70 2.87 15.77 -6.81
N PRO A 71 3.47 16.76 -6.12
CA PRO A 71 3.17 18.16 -6.37
C PRO A 71 3.38 18.52 -7.85
N ASP A 72 2.55 19.42 -8.38
CA ASP A 72 2.56 19.83 -9.79
C ASP A 72 2.29 18.65 -10.76
N CYS A 73 1.47 17.69 -10.33
CA CYS A 73 1.15 16.48 -11.11
C CYS A 73 0.55 16.82 -12.48
N ALA A 74 -0.27 17.88 -12.56
CA ALA A 74 -0.94 18.29 -13.80
C ALA A 74 0.05 18.63 -14.92
N HIS A 75 1.19 19.25 -14.58
CA HIS A 75 2.23 19.58 -15.55
C HIS A 75 3.22 18.41 -15.73
N ARG A 76 3.64 17.76 -14.64
CA ARG A 76 4.73 16.77 -14.67
C ARG A 76 4.29 15.38 -15.14
N CYS A 77 3.07 14.99 -14.82
CA CYS A 77 2.56 13.64 -15.05
C CYS A 77 1.01 13.64 -15.12
N PRO A 78 0.42 14.35 -16.10
CA PRO A 78 -1.05 14.47 -16.24
C PRO A 78 -1.75 13.12 -16.39
N GLN A 79 -1.05 12.09 -16.87
CA GLN A 79 -1.58 10.73 -16.96
C GLN A 79 -2.02 10.19 -15.60
N LEU A 80 -1.34 10.54 -14.49
CA LEU A 80 -1.76 10.07 -13.16
C LEU A 80 -3.13 10.63 -12.74
N LEU A 81 -3.44 11.87 -13.16
CA LEU A 81 -4.75 12.47 -12.92
C LEU A 81 -5.81 11.82 -13.80
N THR A 82 -5.46 11.48 -15.04
CA THR A 82 -6.34 10.76 -15.97
C THR A 82 -6.67 9.37 -15.42
N ASP A 83 -5.66 8.62 -14.97
CA ASP A 83 -5.85 7.32 -14.37
C ASP A 83 -6.69 7.42 -13.08
N ALA A 84 -6.42 8.39 -12.21
CA ALA A 84 -7.22 8.59 -11.00
C ALA A 84 -8.70 8.91 -11.31
N ALA A 85 -8.96 9.73 -12.33
CA ALA A 85 -10.31 10.07 -12.76
C ALA A 85 -11.06 8.85 -13.36
N GLU A 86 -10.36 7.98 -14.10
CA GLU A 86 -10.95 6.74 -14.66
C GLU A 86 -11.52 5.82 -13.57
N PHE A 87 -10.93 5.84 -12.37
CA PHE A 87 -11.38 5.07 -11.21
C PHE A 87 -12.21 5.86 -10.20
N ASP A 88 -12.63 7.09 -10.53
CA ASP A 88 -13.32 8.01 -9.62
C ASP A 88 -12.57 8.18 -8.28
N ALA A 89 -11.24 8.27 -8.30
CA ALA A 89 -10.46 8.41 -7.08
C ALA A 89 -10.37 9.88 -6.61
N LEU A 90 -10.49 10.10 -5.30
CA LEU A 90 -10.18 11.40 -4.69
C LEU A 90 -8.68 11.65 -4.82
N VAL A 91 -8.29 12.73 -5.48
CA VAL A 91 -6.88 13.09 -5.66
C VAL A 91 -6.43 14.06 -4.58
N THR A 92 -5.31 13.77 -3.94
CA THR A 92 -4.61 14.69 -3.03
C THR A 92 -3.16 14.86 -3.48
N GLU A 93 -2.60 16.05 -3.25
CA GLU A 93 -1.14 16.19 -3.37
C GLU A 93 -0.46 15.50 -2.18
N GLY A 94 0.60 14.74 -2.47
CA GLY A 94 1.43 14.12 -1.44
C GLY A 94 2.40 15.12 -0.81
N GLY A 95 2.72 14.91 0.47
CA GLY A 95 3.72 15.70 1.17
C GLY A 95 5.16 15.23 0.91
N ASN A 96 6.12 15.93 1.53
CA ASN A 96 7.56 15.66 1.40
C ASN A 96 7.99 14.28 1.95
N THR A 97 7.14 13.65 2.76
CA THR A 97 7.36 12.31 3.31
C THR A 97 6.19 11.38 2.99
N ARG A 98 6.42 10.08 3.10
CA ARG A 98 5.37 9.07 2.96
C ARG A 98 4.25 9.33 3.98
N THR A 99 4.60 9.58 5.24
CA THR A 99 3.66 9.91 6.32
C THR A 99 2.86 11.17 6.04
N ALA A 100 3.49 12.24 5.54
CA ALA A 100 2.77 13.47 5.17
C ALA A 100 1.76 13.22 4.05
N SER A 101 2.08 12.35 3.09
CA SER A 101 1.14 11.94 2.04
C SER A 101 -0.05 11.14 2.60
N VAL A 102 0.20 10.23 3.55
CA VAL A 102 -0.88 9.49 4.22
C VAL A 102 -1.80 10.44 5.00
N ILE A 103 -1.24 11.36 5.78
CA ILE A 103 -2.02 12.36 6.54
C ILE A 103 -2.90 13.19 5.61
N ALA A 104 -2.36 13.72 4.50
CA ALA A 104 -3.13 14.49 3.53
C ALA A 104 -4.31 13.70 2.95
N ALA A 105 -4.09 12.42 2.62
CA ALA A 105 -5.15 11.53 2.14
C ALA A 105 -6.24 11.29 3.20
N LEU A 106 -5.85 11.06 4.45
CA LEU A 106 -6.79 10.86 5.56
C LEU A 106 -7.62 12.12 5.85
N ASP A 107 -7.02 13.31 5.74
CA ASP A 107 -7.69 14.59 5.98
C ASP A 107 -8.71 14.89 4.88
N ALA A 108 -8.33 14.65 3.62
CA ALA A 108 -9.26 14.77 2.49
C ALA A 108 -10.42 13.77 2.61
N LEU A 109 -10.13 12.52 3.01
CA LEU A 109 -11.14 11.50 3.24
C LEU A 109 -12.11 11.88 4.36
N ALA A 110 -11.61 12.45 5.46
CA ALA A 110 -12.46 12.89 6.57
C ALA A 110 -13.37 14.07 6.19
N ALA A 111 -12.91 14.95 5.30
CA ALA A 111 -13.70 16.04 4.77
C ALA A 111 -14.79 15.57 3.78
N GLU A 112 -14.48 14.57 2.95
CA GLU A 112 -15.42 14.02 1.94
C GLU A 112 -16.46 13.08 2.57
N ASN A 113 -16.02 12.13 3.39
CA ASN A 113 -16.86 11.09 3.95
C ASN A 113 -16.42 10.71 5.39
N PRO A 114 -16.95 11.40 6.41
CA PRO A 114 -16.60 11.14 7.81
C PRO A 114 -17.13 9.80 8.32
N SER A 115 -17.93 9.07 7.55
CA SER A 115 -18.43 7.76 7.95
C SER A 115 -17.39 6.65 7.78
N ILE A 116 -16.33 6.86 6.98
CA ILE A 116 -15.26 5.88 6.79
C ILE A 116 -14.48 5.70 8.11
N GLU A 117 -14.31 4.46 8.54
CA GLU A 117 -13.59 4.10 9.78
C GLU A 117 -12.30 3.34 9.52
N ARG A 118 -12.16 2.75 8.34
CA ARG A 118 -11.08 1.83 8.00
C ARG A 118 -10.37 2.32 6.76
N VAL A 119 -9.06 2.16 6.74
CA VAL A 119 -8.22 2.56 5.63
C VAL A 119 -7.19 1.49 5.32
N LEU A 120 -7.01 1.20 4.04
CA LEU A 120 -5.92 0.39 3.53
C LEU A 120 -4.92 1.29 2.80
N ILE A 121 -3.70 1.41 3.33
CA ILE A 121 -2.62 2.17 2.71
C ILE A 121 -1.83 1.26 1.77
N HIS A 122 -1.85 1.57 0.48
CA HIS A 122 -1.26 0.77 -0.58
C HIS A 122 -0.17 1.54 -1.33
N ASP A 123 0.91 0.85 -1.69
CA ASP A 123 2.00 1.44 -2.48
C ASP A 123 1.68 1.22 -3.96
N CYS A 124 1.63 2.26 -4.80
CA CYS A 124 1.46 2.09 -6.26
C CYS A 124 2.54 1.17 -6.88
N ALA A 125 3.70 1.08 -6.25
CA ALA A 125 4.80 0.21 -6.65
C ALA A 125 4.49 -1.30 -6.52
N ARG A 126 3.43 -1.67 -5.82
CA ARG A 126 2.92 -3.05 -5.73
C ARG A 126 1.70 -3.21 -6.64
N ALA A 127 1.82 -2.67 -7.85
CA ALA A 127 0.77 -2.48 -8.84
C ALA A 127 -0.07 -3.73 -9.15
N PHE A 128 0.50 -4.92 -8.98
CA PHE A 128 -0.13 -6.18 -9.31
C PHE A 128 -0.59 -7.00 -8.10
N THR A 129 -0.71 -6.35 -6.94
CA THR A 129 -1.25 -6.98 -5.73
C THR A 129 -2.63 -7.58 -6.02
N PRO A 130 -2.83 -8.89 -5.82
CA PRO A 130 -4.11 -9.51 -6.14
C PRO A 130 -5.27 -8.93 -5.32
N PRO A 131 -6.48 -8.79 -5.90
CA PRO A 131 -7.66 -8.28 -5.20
C PRO A 131 -7.99 -9.03 -3.89
N GLN A 132 -7.61 -10.32 -3.81
CA GLN A 132 -7.79 -11.12 -2.61
C GLN A 132 -6.97 -10.61 -1.41
N VAL A 133 -5.78 -10.05 -1.62
CA VAL A 133 -4.94 -9.54 -0.51
C VAL A 133 -5.66 -8.36 0.18
N PHE A 134 -6.27 -7.46 -0.60
CA PHE A 134 -7.09 -6.37 -0.07
C PHE A 134 -8.27 -6.89 0.75
N ARG A 135 -8.98 -7.90 0.25
CA ARG A 135 -10.10 -8.54 0.96
C ARG A 135 -9.66 -9.17 2.28
N THR A 136 -8.55 -9.91 2.29
CA THR A 136 -8.02 -10.54 3.51
C THR A 136 -7.68 -9.49 4.57
N VAL A 137 -7.04 -8.39 4.17
CA VAL A 137 -6.72 -7.28 5.10
C VAL A 137 -7.99 -6.61 5.63
N ALA A 138 -8.97 -6.29 4.78
CA ALA A 138 -10.22 -5.69 5.23
C ALA A 138 -11.07 -6.62 6.12
N GLN A 139 -11.07 -7.93 5.84
CA GLN A 139 -11.75 -8.92 6.66
C GLN A 139 -11.14 -8.97 8.06
N ALA A 140 -9.81 -8.93 8.14
CA ALA A 140 -9.07 -8.89 9.40
C ALA A 140 -9.43 -7.65 10.26
N LEU A 141 -9.63 -6.48 9.63
CA LEU A 141 -10.14 -5.30 10.32
C LEU A 141 -11.60 -5.46 10.77
N THR A 142 -12.43 -6.15 9.97
CA THR A 142 -13.85 -6.39 10.28
C THR A 142 -14.03 -7.28 11.51
N VAL A 143 -13.13 -8.24 11.72
CA VAL A 143 -13.17 -9.14 12.89
C VAL A 143 -12.57 -8.53 14.16
N GLY A 144 -12.16 -7.25 14.12
CA GLY A 144 -11.82 -6.46 15.30
C GLY A 144 -10.35 -6.05 15.42
N TYR A 145 -9.47 -6.46 14.51
CA TYR A 145 -8.08 -5.98 14.54
C TYR A 145 -8.02 -4.49 14.19
N ARG A 146 -7.10 -3.78 14.85
CA ARG A 146 -6.91 -2.33 14.67
C ARG A 146 -5.87 -2.01 13.61
N ALA A 147 -4.89 -2.89 13.44
CA ALA A 147 -3.84 -2.78 12.43
C ALA A 147 -3.45 -4.16 11.90
N VAL A 148 -3.32 -4.27 10.58
CA VAL A 148 -3.09 -5.54 9.88
C VAL A 148 -2.16 -5.33 8.69
N ILE A 149 -1.17 -6.20 8.54
CA ILE A 149 -0.26 -6.20 7.39
C ILE A 149 -0.22 -7.57 6.68
N PRO A 150 -0.27 -7.61 5.35
CA PRO A 150 -0.03 -8.82 4.59
C PRO A 150 1.46 -9.13 4.58
N VAL A 151 1.80 -10.41 4.74
CA VAL A 151 3.19 -10.85 4.78
C VAL A 151 3.43 -12.12 3.98
N VAL A 152 4.65 -12.28 3.47
CA VAL A 152 5.12 -13.53 2.85
C VAL A 152 6.33 -14.10 3.58
N PRO A 153 6.58 -15.41 3.53
CA PRO A 153 7.79 -15.99 4.09
C PRO A 153 9.05 -15.39 3.47
N VAL A 154 10.09 -15.19 4.28
CA VAL A 154 11.42 -14.89 3.75
C VAL A 154 12.04 -16.17 3.22
N ILE A 155 12.42 -16.19 1.94
CA ILE A 155 13.00 -17.38 1.29
C ILE A 155 14.52 -17.45 1.48
N ASP A 156 15.20 -16.31 1.41
CA ASP A 156 16.65 -16.24 1.56
C ASP A 156 17.09 -16.28 3.02
N THR A 157 18.34 -16.65 3.25
CA THR A 157 18.95 -16.47 4.57
C THR A 157 19.32 -14.99 4.75
N ILE A 158 18.77 -14.34 5.76
CA ILE A 158 19.10 -12.95 6.09
C ILE A 158 20.25 -12.91 7.08
N LYS A 159 21.21 -12.03 6.83
CA LYS A 159 22.33 -11.72 7.73
C LYS A 159 22.16 -10.30 8.24
N THR A 160 22.43 -10.07 9.51
CA THR A 160 22.72 -8.72 10.01
C THR A 160 24.19 -8.43 9.73
N VAL A 161 24.50 -7.20 9.34
CA VAL A 161 25.86 -6.75 9.03
C VAL A 161 26.15 -5.42 9.73
N ASP A 162 27.41 -5.19 10.11
CA ASP A 162 27.85 -3.89 10.62
C ASP A 162 28.17 -2.91 9.48
N ALA A 163 28.61 -1.69 9.84
CA ALA A 163 28.97 -0.65 8.89
C ALA A 163 30.18 -1.01 7.99
N HIS A 164 30.95 -2.05 8.34
CA HIS A 164 32.10 -2.54 7.57
C HIS A 164 31.73 -3.73 6.67
N GLY A 165 30.46 -4.17 6.70
CA GLY A 165 29.99 -5.32 5.93
C GLY A 165 30.30 -6.68 6.57
N THR A 166 30.73 -6.70 7.85
CA THR A 166 30.98 -7.94 8.58
C THR A 166 29.66 -8.50 9.11
N VAL A 167 29.45 -9.81 8.96
CA VAL A 167 28.26 -10.49 9.48
C VAL A 167 28.26 -10.44 11.01
N THR A 168 27.20 -9.87 11.59
CA THR A 168 26.99 -9.78 13.04
C THR A 168 25.99 -10.82 13.57
N GLY A 169 25.24 -11.48 12.69
CA GLY A 169 24.20 -12.40 13.09
C GLY A 169 23.41 -13.00 11.95
N THR A 170 22.55 -13.96 12.29
CA THR A 170 21.62 -14.63 11.37
C THR A 170 20.30 -14.85 12.09
N PRO A 171 19.32 -13.95 11.93
CA PRO A 171 18.03 -14.12 12.57
C PRO A 171 17.33 -15.41 12.12
N SER A 172 16.49 -15.98 12.99
CA SER A 172 15.74 -17.20 12.65
C SER A 172 14.71 -16.92 11.56
N ARG A 173 14.91 -17.52 10.38
CA ARG A 173 14.02 -17.37 9.21
C ARG A 173 12.58 -17.79 9.50
N ALA A 174 12.37 -18.75 10.41
CA ALA A 174 11.03 -19.20 10.80
C ALA A 174 10.17 -18.08 11.40
N LEU A 175 10.80 -17.11 12.07
CA LEU A 175 10.15 -15.96 12.69
C LEU A 175 10.12 -14.71 11.79
N MET A 176 10.81 -14.74 10.65
CA MET A 176 10.89 -13.59 9.74
C MET A 176 9.82 -13.63 8.67
N ARG A 177 9.31 -12.45 8.34
CA ARG A 177 8.32 -12.24 7.29
C ARG A 177 8.65 -10.98 6.49
N ALA A 178 8.45 -11.02 5.19
CA ALA A 178 8.55 -9.84 4.33
C ALA A 178 7.19 -9.16 4.24
N VAL A 179 7.14 -7.91 4.70
CA VAL A 179 5.91 -7.11 4.74
C VAL A 179 5.52 -6.63 3.34
N GLN A 180 4.22 -6.65 3.09
CA GLN A 180 3.59 -6.15 1.87
C GLN A 180 2.58 -5.03 2.19
N THR A 181 2.07 -4.39 1.15
CA THR A 181 0.89 -3.52 1.25
C THR A 181 -0.20 -4.08 0.34
N PRO A 182 -1.50 -3.83 0.59
CA PRO A 182 -2.07 -2.82 1.49
C PRO A 182 -1.86 -3.10 2.97
N GLN A 183 -1.47 -2.09 3.76
CA GLN A 183 -1.52 -2.16 5.24
C GLN A 183 -2.87 -1.59 5.70
N GLY A 184 -3.62 -2.36 6.48
CA GLY A 184 -4.97 -2.00 6.92
C GLY A 184 -4.98 -1.47 8.34
N PHE A 185 -5.74 -0.40 8.58
CA PHE A 185 -5.87 0.22 9.89
C PHE A 185 -7.30 0.70 10.15
N ARG A 186 -7.69 0.76 11.42
CA ARG A 186 -8.70 1.73 11.84
C ARG A 186 -8.11 3.14 11.76
N ILE A 187 -8.88 4.09 11.23
CA ILE A 187 -8.42 5.46 11.00
C ILE A 187 -8.07 6.16 12.32
N ASP A 188 -8.87 5.94 13.38
CA ASP A 188 -8.60 6.48 14.72
C ASP A 188 -7.20 6.09 15.24
N THR A 189 -6.87 4.83 15.08
CA THR A 189 -5.62 4.20 15.50
C THR A 189 -4.44 4.74 14.69
N LEU A 190 -4.57 4.80 13.36
CA LEU A 190 -3.51 5.31 12.49
C LEU A 190 -3.24 6.81 12.73
N ARG A 191 -4.29 7.61 12.95
CA ARG A 191 -4.14 9.03 13.28
C ARG A 191 -3.44 9.23 14.62
N ALA A 192 -3.82 8.47 15.65
CA ALA A 192 -3.16 8.52 16.94
C ALA A 192 -1.68 8.12 16.85
N ALA A 193 -1.36 7.10 16.04
CA ALA A 193 0.01 6.67 15.79
C ALA A 193 0.86 7.75 15.08
N HIS A 194 0.30 8.44 14.09
CA HIS A 194 0.98 9.55 13.44
C HIS A 194 1.15 10.78 14.34
N GLU A 195 0.19 11.08 15.23
CA GLU A 195 0.35 12.12 16.26
C GLU A 195 1.45 11.75 17.24
N HIS A 196 1.43 10.53 17.76
CA HIS A 196 2.48 10.05 18.65
C HIS A 196 3.87 10.13 18.00
N SER A 197 3.97 9.77 16.72
CA SER A 197 5.23 9.83 15.97
C SER A 197 5.84 11.25 15.92
N ARG A 198 5.01 12.31 15.99
CA ARG A 198 5.49 13.71 16.06
C ARG A 198 6.10 14.08 17.40
N THR A 199 5.78 13.33 18.45
CA THR A 199 6.30 13.54 19.81
C THR A 199 7.59 12.77 20.09
N LEU A 200 7.99 11.88 19.16
CA LEU A 200 9.22 11.10 19.28
C LEU A 200 10.45 11.96 18.96
N GLU A 201 11.57 11.58 19.55
CA GLU A 201 12.89 12.10 19.16
C GLU A 201 13.13 11.88 17.66
N ALA A 202 13.77 12.86 17.01
CA ALA A 202 13.96 12.84 15.55
C ALA A 202 14.64 11.55 15.07
N SER A 203 15.64 11.06 15.81
CA SER A 203 16.38 9.83 15.48
C SER A 203 15.53 8.55 15.55
N VAL A 204 14.47 8.56 16.35
CA VAL A 204 13.49 7.47 16.45
C VAL A 204 12.45 7.61 15.36
N ALA A 205 11.94 8.82 15.14
CA ALA A 205 10.97 9.11 14.09
C ALA A 205 11.52 8.77 12.69
N GLU A 206 12.82 8.99 12.44
CA GLU A 206 13.49 8.62 11.18
C GLU A 206 13.54 7.11 10.90
N GLN A 207 13.44 6.27 11.95
CA GLN A 207 13.44 4.81 11.81
C GLN A 207 12.06 4.25 11.44
N ILE A 208 10.99 5.04 11.56
CA ILE A 208 9.64 4.62 11.20
C ILE A 208 9.51 4.65 9.67
N THR A 209 9.60 3.46 9.05
CA THR A 209 9.65 3.34 7.58
C THR A 209 8.29 3.08 6.92
N ASP A 210 7.30 2.64 7.68
CA ASP A 210 5.93 2.42 7.23
C ASP A 210 4.89 2.74 8.33
N ASP A 211 3.60 2.62 8.00
CA ASP A 211 2.51 2.98 8.91
C ASP A 211 2.34 1.95 10.02
N ALA A 212 2.65 0.68 9.75
CA ALA A 212 2.62 -0.38 10.75
C ALA A 212 3.65 -0.13 11.87
N MET A 213 4.87 0.29 11.53
CA MET A 213 5.88 0.68 12.51
C MET A 213 5.44 1.87 13.36
N ALA A 214 4.70 2.83 12.78
CA ALA A 214 4.16 3.94 13.55
C ALA A 214 3.13 3.46 14.59
N VAL A 215 2.29 2.49 14.21
CA VAL A 215 1.30 1.87 15.10
C VAL A 215 1.97 1.02 16.20
N GLU A 216 3.02 0.28 15.86
CA GLU A 216 3.83 -0.46 16.83
C GLU A 216 4.47 0.49 17.85
N ALA A 217 5.06 1.59 17.38
CA ALA A 217 5.67 2.61 18.24
C ALA A 217 4.65 3.28 19.18
N TYR A 218 3.39 3.42 18.73
CA TYR A 218 2.28 3.89 19.55
C TYR A 218 1.81 2.87 20.61
N GLY A 219 2.30 1.62 20.56
CA GLY A 219 1.98 0.57 21.52
C GLY A 219 0.76 -0.27 21.15
N GLU A 220 0.25 -0.14 19.93
CA GLU A 220 -0.87 -0.94 19.42
C GLU A 220 -0.36 -2.19 18.69
N GLN A 221 -1.12 -3.28 18.75
CA GLN A 221 -0.72 -4.54 18.12
C GLN A 221 -0.97 -4.52 16.62
N VAL A 222 0.04 -4.92 15.84
CA VAL A 222 -0.08 -5.15 14.41
C VAL A 222 -0.17 -6.64 14.12
N HIS A 223 -1.28 -7.07 13.53
CA HIS A 223 -1.50 -8.46 13.17
C HIS A 223 -1.05 -8.74 11.74
N THR A 224 -0.71 -9.99 11.45
CA THR A 224 -0.32 -10.40 10.11
C THR A 224 -1.41 -11.22 9.45
N VAL A 225 -1.52 -11.09 8.13
CA VAL A 225 -2.31 -11.98 7.27
C VAL A 225 -1.46 -12.48 6.12
N THR A 226 -1.91 -13.56 5.46
CA THR A 226 -1.21 -14.12 4.31
C THR A 226 -1.20 -13.12 3.15
N GLY A 227 -0.01 -12.75 2.69
CA GLY A 227 0.23 -11.97 1.49
C GLY A 227 0.28 -12.82 0.21
N HIS A 228 0.80 -12.25 -0.87
CA HIS A 228 0.91 -12.94 -2.15
C HIS A 228 2.19 -12.55 -2.90
N ALA A 229 2.82 -13.49 -3.62
CA ALA A 229 4.06 -13.22 -4.35
C ALA A 229 3.92 -12.07 -5.36
N ASP A 230 2.80 -12.03 -6.08
CA ASP A 230 2.42 -10.98 -7.04
C ASP A 230 2.36 -9.55 -6.46
N ALA A 231 2.24 -9.43 -5.13
CA ALA A 231 2.32 -8.14 -4.43
C ALA A 231 3.78 -7.66 -4.21
N PHE A 232 4.74 -8.16 -5.01
CA PHE A 232 6.12 -7.70 -4.98
C PHE A 232 6.22 -6.21 -5.34
N LYS A 233 7.21 -5.53 -4.78
CA LYS A 233 7.40 -4.09 -4.96
C LYS A 233 8.33 -3.83 -6.12
N ILE A 234 7.82 -3.28 -7.22
CA ILE A 234 8.62 -2.89 -8.39
C ILE A 234 9.55 -1.76 -7.98
N THR A 235 10.84 -2.00 -7.81
CA THR A 235 11.80 -1.01 -7.28
C THR A 235 13.08 -0.91 -8.12
N THR A 236 13.39 -1.98 -8.85
CA THR A 236 14.58 -2.14 -9.69
C THR A 236 14.18 -2.40 -11.15
N PRO A 237 15.11 -2.20 -12.10
CA PRO A 237 14.87 -2.58 -13.50
C PRO A 237 14.56 -4.08 -13.70
N LEU A 238 15.05 -4.96 -12.83
CA LEU A 238 14.69 -6.38 -12.88
C LEU A 238 13.21 -6.58 -12.54
N ASP A 239 12.71 -5.93 -11.49
CA ASP A 239 11.30 -6.05 -11.09
C ASP A 239 10.37 -5.57 -12.21
N LEU A 240 10.76 -4.52 -12.93
CA LEU A 240 9.99 -4.02 -14.07
C LEU A 240 9.97 -5.01 -15.24
N ARG A 241 11.09 -5.69 -15.52
CA ARG A 241 11.13 -6.77 -16.52
C ARG A 241 10.25 -7.95 -16.11
N ILE A 242 10.29 -8.34 -14.83
CA ILE A 242 9.42 -9.39 -14.28
C ILE A 242 7.96 -8.99 -14.46
N ALA A 243 7.58 -7.76 -14.07
CA ALA A 243 6.22 -7.26 -14.22
C ALA A 243 5.74 -7.32 -15.69
N ARG A 244 6.55 -6.85 -16.64
CA ARG A 244 6.22 -6.90 -18.07
C ARG A 244 6.14 -8.32 -18.63
N ALA A 245 6.85 -9.28 -18.05
CA ALA A 245 6.81 -10.67 -18.49
C ALA A 245 5.60 -11.45 -17.91
N LEU A 246 5.18 -11.13 -16.69
CA LEU A 246 4.14 -11.89 -15.98
C LEU A 246 2.73 -11.36 -16.21
N TYR A 247 2.56 -10.05 -16.40
CA TYR A 247 1.24 -9.44 -16.46
C TYR A 247 0.83 -9.08 -17.90
N PRO A 248 -0.45 -9.29 -18.25
CA PRO A 248 -0.95 -9.10 -19.60
C PRO A 248 -0.89 -7.63 -20.02
N THR A 249 -0.97 -7.42 -21.33
CA THR A 249 -1.20 -6.08 -21.89
C THR A 249 -2.53 -5.52 -21.40
N ALA A 250 -2.61 -4.21 -21.21
CA ALA A 250 -3.85 -3.55 -20.82
C ALA A 250 -4.97 -3.88 -21.81
N PRO A 251 -6.22 -4.07 -21.36
CA PRO A 251 -7.34 -4.17 -22.28
C PRO A 251 -7.40 -2.89 -23.12
N GLU A 252 -7.54 -3.04 -24.43
CA GLU A 252 -7.67 -1.89 -25.34
C GLU A 252 -8.86 -1.04 -24.88
N SER A 253 -8.64 0.27 -24.76
CA SER A 253 -9.75 1.21 -24.57
C SER A 253 -10.64 1.12 -25.80
N VAL A 254 -11.85 0.59 -25.65
CA VAL A 254 -12.86 0.64 -26.70
C VAL A 254 -13.23 2.11 -26.87
N CYS A 255 -12.67 2.77 -27.89
CA CYS A 255 -13.17 4.06 -28.35
C CYS A 255 -14.62 3.85 -28.80
N SER A 256 -15.58 4.35 -28.02
CA SER A 256 -16.97 4.57 -28.44
C SER A 256 -17.20 6.04 -28.76
#